data_AF-A0AAU0UFI5-F1
#
_entry.id   AF-A0AAU0UFI5-F1
#
_cell.length_a   1.000
_cell.length_b   1.000
_cell.length_c   1.000
_cell.angle_alpha   90.00
_cell.angle_beta   90.00
_cell.angle_gamma   90.00
#
_symmetry.space_group_name_H-M   'P 1'
#
loop_
_entity.id
_entity.type
_entity.pdbx_description
1 polymer ?
#
loop_
_entity_poly.entity_id
_entity_poly.type
_entity_poly.pdbx_seq_one_letter_code
_entity_poly.pdbx_strand_id
1 'polypeptide(L)'
;MRLTDASVVIRPRNPWEAIDLGVLLAREHRGLLMASWAVVTLPIFAVLSVVFWNAPTIAILVFWWLKPAFERLPLLILSQAIFGSTPSLKQALKAWPKALKPQLLASLTWRRLSLSRSFKLPVQQLEHLSGPARQQRIGILSQHNLRAARWLTSVGSALEMTLWLGLMSVFYLLIPQQVELNWSWNSLLDIEGNWHWLEHLSNAFYALILIFWEPIYVASGFTLYLNRRTALEAWDIELVLRRLRQRLIGSAYVMLIGLGLVFSTPTPSAWATEQSYSCPLPPLDPASPEHAPTGPDSPRLTHQALTSNAARESINAQLAQPPFKNPKTVTGWRLIEDKAASKVEKPAESAQWLLRLINWLARIASVLAHVFEVLLWAGAIILVSVLIWRYRAWISTFVSRRQGPEKTQRNVPRQLFGLQVNAQSLPDDVAGTAERLWATQPRKALGLLYRALLSRLLTDYQLPLKNADTEGEVLQQVAQLKQQALHEYSQHLTEHWQNLAYGHHLPPAHLQQELCDGWRQLFGSGLPR
;
A
#
# COMPACT_ATOMS: atom_id res chain seq x y z
N MET A 1 -11.91 -6.57 20.24
CA MET A 1 -11.36 -5.30 19.73
C MET A 1 -12.53 -4.48 19.19
N ARG A 2 -12.74 -3.25 19.70
CA ARG A 2 -13.80 -2.36 19.18
C ARG A 2 -13.22 -1.54 18.03
N LEU A 3 -13.90 -1.53 16.89
CA LEU A 3 -13.46 -0.81 15.69
C LEU A 3 -13.47 0.72 15.84
N THR A 4 -14.19 1.22 16.84
CA THR A 4 -14.31 2.65 17.17
C THR A 4 -13.04 3.25 17.75
N ASP A 5 -12.17 2.41 18.34
CA ASP A 5 -11.00 2.85 19.10
C ASP A 5 -9.72 2.79 18.26
N ALA A 6 -9.86 2.57 16.94
CA ALA A 6 -8.74 2.53 16.02
C ALA A 6 -8.13 3.93 15.84
N SER A 7 -6.82 4.06 16.08
CA SER A 7 -6.08 5.33 15.91
C SER A 7 -5.95 5.75 14.44
N VAL A 8 -6.20 4.83 13.51
CA VAL A 8 -6.10 5.04 12.07
C VAL A 8 -7.47 5.08 11.43
N VAL A 9 -7.69 6.07 10.55
CA VAL A 9 -8.89 6.14 9.72
C VAL A 9 -8.99 4.88 8.84
N ILE A 10 -9.98 4.04 9.13
CA ILE A 10 -10.28 2.84 8.35
C ILE A 10 -11.01 3.29 7.08
N ARG A 11 -10.34 3.17 5.93
CA ARG A 11 -10.87 3.41 4.59
C ARG A 11 -10.19 2.47 3.59
N PRO A 12 -10.83 2.09 2.48
CA PRO A 12 -10.18 1.35 1.41
C PRO A 12 -9.06 2.19 0.80
N ARG A 13 -7.85 1.61 0.76
CA ARG A 13 -6.64 2.26 0.23
C ARG A 13 -6.08 1.48 -0.95
N ASN A 14 -5.33 2.17 -1.82
CA ASN A 14 -4.47 1.47 -2.78
C ASN A 14 -3.41 0.65 -2.01
N PRO A 15 -3.04 -0.58 -2.41
CA PRO A 15 -1.97 -1.34 -1.77
C PRO A 15 -0.68 -0.56 -1.50
N TRP A 16 -0.27 0.37 -2.37
CA TRP A 16 0.92 1.21 -2.12
C TRP A 16 0.72 2.23 -1.01
N GLU A 17 -0.45 2.87 -0.94
CA GLU A 17 -0.84 3.77 0.15
C GLU A 17 -0.94 3.00 1.49
N ALA A 18 -1.35 1.73 1.45
CA ALA A 18 -1.34 0.88 2.64
C ALA A 18 0.08 0.57 3.11
N ILE A 19 1.05 0.36 2.21
CA ILE A 19 2.46 0.18 2.59
C ILE A 19 3.02 1.44 3.25
N ASP A 20 2.72 2.61 2.69
CA ASP A 20 3.15 3.92 3.22
C ASP A 20 2.57 4.18 4.63
N LEU A 21 1.30 3.86 4.84
CA LEU A 21 0.69 3.86 6.17
C LEU A 21 1.46 2.96 7.16
N GLY A 22 1.99 1.82 6.69
CA GLY A 22 2.83 0.95 7.52
C GLY A 22 4.15 1.58 7.92
N VAL A 23 4.78 2.35 7.03
CA VAL A 23 5.99 3.13 7.32
C VAL A 23 5.67 4.23 8.34
N LEU A 24 4.55 4.93 8.20
CA LEU A 24 4.10 5.94 9.16
C LEU A 24 3.83 5.34 10.54
N LEU A 25 3.15 4.19 10.60
CA LEU A 25 2.89 3.48 11.85
C LEU A 25 4.19 3.02 12.53
N ALA A 26 5.16 2.53 11.75
CA ALA A 26 6.48 2.17 12.26
C ALA A 26 7.26 3.39 12.76
N ARG A 27 7.11 4.55 12.10
CA ARG A 27 7.75 5.81 12.48
C ARG A 27 7.21 6.35 13.80
N GLU A 28 5.89 6.29 14.01
CA GLU A 28 5.23 6.73 15.24
C GLU A 28 5.72 5.93 16.45
N HIS A 29 5.86 4.61 16.31
CA HIS A 29 6.30 3.71 17.38
C HIS A 29 7.76 3.25 17.25
N ARG A 30 8.62 4.02 16.55
CA ARG A 30 9.99 3.60 16.18
C ARG A 30 10.84 3.13 17.35
N GLY A 31 10.83 3.89 18.45
CA GLY A 31 11.69 3.61 19.61
C GLY A 31 11.30 2.32 20.27
N LEU A 32 9.99 2.09 20.45
CA LEU A 32 9.47 0.89 21.08
C LEU A 32 9.68 -0.34 20.19
N LEU A 33 9.43 -0.23 18.88
CA LEU A 33 9.62 -1.32 17.93
C LEU A 33 11.09 -1.72 17.81
N MET A 34 11.99 -0.77 17.56
CA MET A 34 13.42 -1.02 17.41
C MET A 34 14.05 -1.53 18.72
N ALA A 35 13.71 -0.93 19.86
CA ALA A 35 14.21 -1.39 21.17
C ALA A 35 13.72 -2.80 21.49
N SER A 36 12.42 -3.09 21.26
CA SER A 36 11.88 -4.43 21.50
C SER A 36 12.57 -5.50 20.64
N TRP A 37 12.83 -5.18 19.37
CA TRP A 37 13.51 -6.09 18.46
C TRP A 37 14.97 -6.27 18.88
N ALA A 38 15.71 -5.18 19.13
CA ALA A 38 17.11 -5.20 19.55
C ALA A 38 17.33 -5.97 20.86
N VAL A 39 16.47 -5.77 21.87
CA VAL A 39 16.56 -6.47 23.18
C VAL A 39 16.41 -7.98 23.02
N VAL A 40 15.70 -8.46 22.00
CA VAL A 40 15.57 -9.91 21.74
C VAL A 40 16.69 -10.40 20.85
N THR A 41 16.99 -9.70 19.77
CA THR A 41 17.87 -10.22 18.72
C THR A 41 19.35 -10.04 19.02
N LEU A 42 19.76 -8.94 19.68
CA LEU A 42 21.18 -8.70 20.01
C LEU A 42 21.73 -9.74 20.99
N PRO A 43 21.05 -10.10 22.10
CA PRO A 43 21.56 -11.15 22.97
C PRO A 43 21.62 -12.52 22.29
N ILE A 44 20.61 -12.84 21.46
CA ILE A 44 20.60 -14.10 20.71
C ILE A 44 21.76 -14.12 19.70
N PHE A 45 21.97 -13.02 18.97
CA PHE A 45 23.09 -12.87 18.05
C PHE A 45 24.43 -13.00 18.76
N ALA A 46 24.62 -12.32 19.90
CA ALA A 46 25.86 -12.39 20.68
C ALA A 46 26.13 -13.82 21.17
N VAL A 47 25.11 -14.53 21.68
CA VAL A 47 25.25 -15.95 22.07
C VAL A 47 25.62 -16.81 20.85
N LEU A 48 24.98 -16.61 19.70
CA LEU A 48 25.32 -17.34 18.48
C LEU A 48 26.74 -17.06 18.01
N SER A 49 27.21 -15.81 18.05
CA SER A 49 28.58 -15.44 17.69
C SER A 49 29.62 -16.05 18.63
N VAL A 50 29.33 -16.13 19.94
CA VAL A 50 30.23 -16.77 20.92
C VAL A 50 30.24 -18.29 20.74
N VAL A 51 29.09 -18.92 20.57
CA VAL A 51 28.98 -20.39 20.39
C VAL A 51 29.61 -20.84 19.08
N PHE A 52 29.39 -20.09 18.00
CA PHE A 52 29.92 -20.38 16.67
C PHE A 52 31.10 -19.47 16.32
N TRP A 53 32.03 -19.27 17.26
CA TRP A 53 33.17 -18.37 17.06
C TRP A 53 34.00 -18.74 15.82
N ASN A 54 34.32 -20.03 15.67
CA ASN A 54 35.10 -20.56 14.54
C ASN A 54 34.27 -20.74 13.25
N ALA A 55 32.96 -20.49 13.30
CA ALA A 55 32.05 -20.68 12.19
C ALA A 55 31.05 -19.51 12.06
N PRO A 56 31.54 -18.28 11.80
CA PRO A 56 30.71 -17.08 11.62
C PRO A 56 29.59 -17.27 10.58
N THR A 57 29.85 -17.99 9.50
CA THR A 57 28.84 -18.33 8.48
C THR A 57 27.67 -19.13 9.08
N ILE A 58 27.93 -20.05 10.02
CA ILE A 58 26.87 -20.80 10.69
C ILE A 58 26.09 -19.89 11.65
N ALA A 59 26.79 -19.00 12.38
CA ALA A 59 26.14 -18.04 13.27
C ALA A 59 25.10 -17.18 12.53
N ILE A 60 25.50 -16.60 11.38
CA ILE A 60 24.61 -15.75 10.58
C ILE A 60 23.52 -16.57 9.90
N LEU A 61 23.79 -17.79 9.44
CA LEU A 61 22.78 -18.67 8.87
C LEU A 61 21.71 -19.03 9.88
N VAL A 62 22.08 -19.37 11.12
CA VAL A 62 21.14 -19.66 12.21
C VAL A 62 20.36 -18.40 12.59
N PHE A 63 21.02 -17.25 12.68
CA PHE A 63 20.36 -15.97 12.96
C PHE A 63 19.33 -15.60 11.86
N TRP A 64 19.74 -15.72 10.60
CA TRP A 64 18.88 -15.53 9.42
C TRP A 64 17.75 -16.57 9.34
N TRP A 65 17.99 -17.79 9.83
CA TRP A 65 16.97 -18.82 9.95
C TRP A 65 15.91 -18.44 10.98
N LEU A 66 16.31 -17.82 12.10
CA LEU A 66 15.45 -17.36 13.19
C LEU A 66 14.66 -16.07 12.88
N LYS A 67 15.00 -15.35 11.80
CA LYS A 67 14.30 -14.14 11.32
C LYS A 67 12.76 -14.25 11.42
N PRO A 68 12.10 -15.37 11.03
CA PRO A 68 10.66 -15.51 11.15
C PRO A 68 10.06 -15.52 12.55
N ALA A 69 10.85 -15.87 13.55
CA ALA A 69 10.44 -15.82 14.94
C ALA A 69 10.46 -14.38 15.48
N PHE A 70 11.46 -13.59 15.06
CA PHE A 70 11.65 -12.22 15.52
C PHE A 70 10.56 -11.27 15.00
N GLU A 71 10.11 -11.46 13.75
CA GLU A 71 9.05 -10.65 13.13
C GLU A 71 7.70 -10.68 13.88
N ARG A 72 7.46 -11.72 14.71
CA ARG A 72 6.21 -11.85 15.47
C ARG A 72 6.07 -10.83 16.59
N LEU A 73 7.19 -10.34 17.13
CA LEU A 73 7.20 -9.39 18.24
C LEU A 73 6.71 -7.99 17.78
N PRO A 74 7.28 -7.36 16.73
CA PRO A 74 6.75 -6.11 16.18
C PRO A 74 5.27 -6.20 15.83
N LEU A 75 4.82 -7.34 15.29
CA LEU A 75 3.42 -7.53 14.94
C LEU A 75 2.49 -7.51 16.17
N LEU A 76 2.88 -8.13 17.29
CA LEU A 76 2.09 -8.05 18.54
C LEU A 76 1.90 -6.60 18.97
N ILE A 77 3.00 -5.86 18.98
CA ILE A 77 3.02 -4.46 19.40
C ILE A 77 2.10 -3.64 18.49
N LEU A 78 2.25 -3.75 17.17
CA LEU A 78 1.46 -2.98 16.20
C LEU A 78 -0.03 -3.32 16.26
N SER A 79 -0.38 -4.60 16.43
CA SER A 79 -1.75 -5.05 16.55
C SER A 79 -2.48 -4.53 17.79
N GLN A 80 -1.75 -4.15 18.84
CA GLN A 80 -2.31 -3.53 20.05
C GLN A 80 -2.27 -2.00 19.96
N ALA A 81 -1.18 -1.45 19.41
CA ALA A 81 -0.97 -0.02 19.23
C ALA A 81 -2.05 0.62 18.34
N ILE A 82 -2.49 -0.08 17.29
CA ILE A 82 -3.51 0.45 16.37
C ILE A 82 -4.89 0.66 17.03
N PHE A 83 -5.16 0.01 18.17
CA PHE A 83 -6.40 0.17 18.95
C PHE A 83 -6.20 1.01 20.21
N GLY A 84 -5.15 1.84 20.27
CA GLY A 84 -4.90 2.78 21.35
C GLY A 84 -4.27 2.20 22.62
N SER A 85 -4.19 0.88 22.76
CA SER A 85 -3.52 0.22 23.90
C SER A 85 -2.07 -0.12 23.54
N THR A 86 -1.14 0.83 23.62
CA THR A 86 0.28 0.55 23.37
C THR A 86 0.89 -0.28 24.52
N PRO A 87 1.38 -1.51 24.26
CA PRO A 87 1.99 -2.31 25.31
C PRO A 87 3.34 -1.74 25.71
N SER A 88 3.68 -1.79 27.00
CA SER A 88 5.05 -1.54 27.44
C SER A 88 6.01 -2.64 26.93
N LEU A 89 7.30 -2.32 26.80
CA LEU A 89 8.34 -3.28 26.37
C LEU A 89 8.29 -4.59 27.18
N LYS A 90 8.14 -4.49 28.50
CA LYS A 90 8.05 -5.65 29.41
C LYS A 90 6.82 -6.51 29.13
N GLN A 91 5.67 -5.90 28.86
CA GLN A 91 4.45 -6.63 28.52
C GLN A 91 4.56 -7.33 27.16
N ALA A 92 5.13 -6.65 26.15
CA ALA A 92 5.36 -7.22 24.83
C ALA A 92 6.31 -8.43 24.89
N LEU A 93 7.42 -8.32 25.62
CA LEU A 93 8.38 -9.41 25.85
C LEU A 93 7.75 -10.60 26.59
N LYS A 94 6.92 -10.34 27.61
CA LYS A 94 6.21 -11.40 28.35
C LYS A 94 5.17 -12.13 27.47
N ALA A 95 4.55 -11.43 26.54
CA ALA A 95 3.56 -12.01 25.62
C ALA A 95 4.17 -12.75 24.41
N TRP A 96 5.42 -12.44 24.05
CA TRP A 96 6.09 -12.97 22.87
C TRP A 96 6.21 -14.51 22.82
N PRO A 97 6.61 -15.22 23.90
CA PRO A 97 6.67 -16.69 23.89
C PRO A 97 5.34 -17.36 23.53
N LYS A 98 4.20 -16.76 23.93
CA LYS A 98 2.87 -17.27 23.58
C LYS A 98 2.59 -17.11 22.08
N ALA A 99 3.05 -16.01 21.47
CA ALA A 99 2.90 -15.75 20.04
C ALA A 99 3.84 -16.57 19.15
N LEU A 100 4.92 -17.13 19.73
CA LEU A 100 5.82 -18.05 19.03
C LEU A 100 5.21 -19.45 18.84
N LYS A 101 4.35 -19.93 19.75
CA LYS A 101 3.80 -21.31 19.69
C LYS A 101 3.10 -21.69 18.38
N PRO A 102 2.21 -20.88 17.78
CA PRO A 102 1.47 -21.31 16.60
C PRO A 102 2.37 -21.38 15.35
N GLN A 103 2.42 -22.56 14.71
CA GLN A 103 2.95 -22.78 13.34
C GLN A 103 4.41 -22.34 13.11
N LEU A 104 5.24 -22.31 14.16
CA LEU A 104 6.63 -21.84 14.08
C LEU A 104 7.52 -22.75 13.23
N LEU A 105 7.42 -24.06 13.43
CA LEU A 105 8.18 -25.03 12.62
C LEU A 105 7.85 -24.91 11.13
N ALA A 106 6.57 -24.73 10.80
CA ALA A 106 6.15 -24.50 9.41
C ALA A 106 6.65 -23.15 8.86
N SER A 107 6.75 -22.12 9.70
CA SER A 107 7.30 -20.81 9.31
C SER A 107 8.81 -20.83 9.09
N LEU A 108 9.54 -21.67 9.83
CA LEU A 108 11.00 -21.82 9.74
C LEU A 108 11.43 -22.70 8.56
N THR A 109 10.70 -23.77 8.26
CA THR A 109 11.09 -24.76 7.24
C THR A 109 10.71 -24.33 5.81
N TRP A 110 9.45 -24.53 5.43
CA TRP A 110 9.01 -24.43 4.03
C TRP A 110 8.32 -23.10 3.69
N ARG A 111 7.68 -22.42 4.65
CA ARG A 111 7.00 -21.12 4.40
C ARG A 111 7.96 -19.93 4.33
N ARG A 112 9.23 -20.17 4.65
CA ARG A 112 10.29 -19.18 4.68
C ARG A 112 10.53 -18.54 3.32
N LEU A 113 10.50 -19.34 2.25
CA LEU A 113 10.74 -18.91 0.86
C LEU A 113 9.56 -18.14 0.23
N SER A 114 8.53 -17.81 1.01
CA SER A 114 7.37 -17.08 0.47
C SER A 114 7.63 -15.58 0.41
N LEU A 115 7.64 -15.01 -0.79
CA LEU A 115 7.72 -13.56 -1.03
C LEU A 115 6.51 -12.75 -0.50
N SER A 116 5.54 -13.38 0.14
CA SER A 116 4.33 -12.70 0.69
C SER A 116 4.20 -12.94 2.19
N ARG A 117 5.34 -13.16 2.85
CA ARG A 117 5.40 -13.63 4.23
C ARG A 117 4.92 -12.57 5.23
N SER A 118 5.34 -11.31 5.08
CA SER A 118 4.88 -10.21 5.94
C SER A 118 3.36 -10.04 5.89
N PHE A 119 2.73 -10.19 4.72
CA PHE A 119 1.28 -10.16 4.55
C PHE A 119 0.55 -11.36 5.18
N LYS A 120 1.15 -12.55 5.18
CA LYS A 120 0.56 -13.78 5.73
C LYS A 120 0.78 -13.94 7.23
N LEU A 121 1.65 -13.14 7.83
CA LEU A 121 2.01 -13.22 9.25
C LEU A 121 0.82 -12.83 10.16
N PRO A 122 0.07 -11.74 9.92
CA PRO A 122 -1.11 -11.36 10.72
C PRO A 122 -2.20 -12.44 10.74
N VAL A 123 -2.44 -13.12 9.61
CA VAL A 123 -3.42 -14.23 9.54
C VAL A 123 -3.03 -15.38 10.48
N GLN A 124 -1.74 -15.67 10.60
CA GLN A 124 -1.25 -16.75 11.46
C GLN A 124 -1.34 -16.41 12.94
N GLN A 125 -1.06 -15.15 13.28
CA GLN A 125 -0.88 -14.73 14.66
C GLN A 125 -2.13 -14.11 15.29
N LEU A 126 -2.95 -13.41 14.50
CA LEU A 126 -4.14 -12.71 15.01
C LEU A 126 -5.42 -13.53 14.80
N GLU A 127 -5.58 -14.19 13.66
CA GLU A 127 -6.80 -14.94 13.36
C GLU A 127 -6.81 -16.37 13.96
N HIS A 128 -5.66 -16.85 14.46
CA HIS A 128 -5.53 -18.16 15.12
C HIS A 128 -6.06 -19.35 14.28
N LEU A 129 -6.08 -19.23 12.95
CA LEU A 129 -6.58 -20.27 12.04
C LEU A 129 -5.51 -21.32 11.70
N SER A 130 -5.90 -22.60 11.67
CA SER A 130 -5.06 -23.73 11.28
C SER A 130 -5.61 -24.51 10.08
N GLY A 131 -4.73 -25.23 9.38
CA GLY A 131 -5.11 -26.19 8.34
C GLY A 131 -5.85 -25.59 7.12
N PRO A 132 -6.93 -26.22 6.63
CA PRO A 132 -7.63 -25.84 5.40
C PRO A 132 -8.34 -24.48 5.52
N ALA A 133 -8.93 -24.16 6.68
CA ALA A 133 -9.57 -22.88 6.93
C ALA A 133 -8.60 -21.70 6.73
N ARG A 134 -7.35 -21.85 7.18
CA ARG A 134 -6.29 -20.87 6.94
C ARG A 134 -5.97 -20.72 5.45
N GLN A 135 -5.89 -21.81 4.70
CA GLN A 135 -5.56 -21.75 3.28
C GLN A 135 -6.65 -21.03 2.48
N GLN A 136 -7.92 -21.35 2.75
CA GLN A 136 -9.06 -20.66 2.15
C GLN A 136 -9.04 -19.16 2.45
N ARG A 137 -8.81 -18.82 3.72
CA ARG A 137 -8.71 -17.42 4.17
C ARG A 137 -7.58 -16.66 3.50
N ILE A 138 -6.39 -17.25 3.40
CA ILE A 138 -5.25 -16.66 2.68
C ILE A 138 -5.58 -16.53 1.19
N GLY A 139 -6.26 -17.51 0.59
CA GLY A 139 -6.72 -17.46 -0.80
C GLY A 139 -7.54 -16.22 -1.08
N ILE A 140 -8.60 -15.99 -0.29
CA ILE A 140 -9.50 -14.82 -0.41
C ILE A 140 -8.74 -13.50 -0.19
N LEU A 141 -7.90 -13.44 0.85
CA LEU A 141 -7.11 -12.25 1.17
C LEU A 141 -6.11 -11.91 0.05
N SER A 142 -5.54 -12.91 -0.63
CA SER A 142 -4.45 -12.74 -1.60
C SER A 142 -4.86 -12.26 -2.99
N GLN A 143 -6.14 -12.29 -3.37
CA GLN A 143 -6.55 -12.09 -4.77
C GLN A 143 -6.08 -10.77 -5.42
N HIS A 144 -5.97 -9.66 -4.66
CA HIS A 144 -5.61 -8.33 -5.22
C HIS A 144 -4.28 -7.76 -4.72
N ASN A 145 -3.92 -7.95 -3.44
CA ASN A 145 -2.73 -7.29 -2.85
C ASN A 145 -1.45 -8.14 -2.88
N LEU A 146 -1.49 -9.36 -3.44
CA LEU A 146 -0.34 -10.25 -3.41
C LEU A 146 0.87 -9.72 -4.21
N ARG A 147 0.61 -8.96 -5.30
CA ARG A 147 1.68 -8.32 -6.07
C ARG A 147 2.45 -7.31 -5.23
N ALA A 148 1.74 -6.44 -4.51
CA ALA A 148 2.36 -5.44 -3.62
C ALA A 148 3.14 -6.10 -2.48
N ALA A 149 2.61 -7.18 -1.88
CA ALA A 149 3.31 -7.93 -0.85
C ALA A 149 4.61 -8.61 -1.37
N ARG A 150 4.59 -9.13 -2.61
CA ARG A 150 5.79 -9.69 -3.26
C ARG A 150 6.84 -8.62 -3.53
N TRP A 151 6.42 -7.49 -4.07
CA TRP A 151 7.30 -6.34 -4.30
C TRP A 151 7.90 -5.82 -3.00
N LEU A 152 7.12 -5.73 -1.92
CA LEU A 152 7.61 -5.32 -0.61
C LEU A 152 8.77 -6.21 -0.13
N THR A 153 8.66 -7.54 -0.30
CA THR A 153 9.74 -8.46 0.10
C THR A 153 10.94 -8.39 -0.82
N SER A 154 10.73 -8.31 -2.15
CA SER A 154 11.83 -8.22 -3.11
C SER A 154 12.62 -6.90 -2.98
N VAL A 155 11.91 -5.77 -2.89
CA VAL A 155 12.53 -4.45 -2.68
C VAL A 155 13.15 -4.37 -1.29
N GLY A 156 12.49 -4.92 -0.27
CA GLY A 156 13.05 -4.96 1.07
C GLY A 156 14.35 -5.76 1.14
N SER A 157 14.40 -6.92 0.50
CA SER A 157 15.62 -7.72 0.42
C SER A 157 16.74 -7.01 -0.36
N ALA A 158 16.39 -6.28 -1.43
CA ALA A 158 17.36 -5.48 -2.17
C ALA A 158 17.89 -4.32 -1.33
N LEU A 159 17.01 -3.63 -0.60
CA LEU A 159 17.38 -2.54 0.31
C LEU A 159 18.28 -3.05 1.45
N GLU A 160 17.94 -4.19 2.07
CA GLU A 160 18.81 -4.85 3.07
C GLU A 160 20.21 -5.08 2.52
N MET A 161 20.32 -5.63 1.30
CA MET A 161 21.60 -5.88 0.64
C MET A 161 22.35 -4.58 0.34
N THR A 162 21.67 -3.56 -0.18
CA THR A 162 22.28 -2.25 -0.47
C THR A 162 22.78 -1.56 0.79
N LEU A 163 22.00 -1.59 1.88
CA LEU A 163 22.41 -1.01 3.16
C LEU A 163 23.61 -1.76 3.75
N TRP A 164 23.63 -3.09 3.64
CA TRP A 164 24.75 -3.90 4.11
C TRP A 164 26.02 -3.64 3.32
N LEU A 165 25.93 -3.63 1.99
CA LEU A 165 27.05 -3.27 1.10
C LEU A 165 27.54 -1.85 1.39
N GLY A 166 26.63 -0.88 1.56
CA GLY A 166 26.98 0.49 1.89
C GLY A 166 27.74 0.62 3.22
N LEU A 167 27.32 -0.14 4.24
CA LEU A 167 28.02 -0.16 5.52
C LEU A 167 29.38 -0.85 5.42
N MET A 168 29.51 -1.94 4.64
CA MET A 168 30.82 -2.52 4.31
C MET A 168 31.72 -1.53 3.58
N SER A 169 31.19 -0.78 2.61
CA SER A 169 31.95 0.23 1.87
C SER A 169 32.46 1.34 2.79
N VAL A 170 31.62 1.83 3.72
CA VAL A 170 32.05 2.81 4.73
C VAL A 170 33.12 2.23 5.64
N PHE A 171 32.96 0.98 6.10
CA PHE A 171 33.97 0.30 6.90
C PHE A 171 35.29 0.17 6.15
N TYR A 172 35.25 -0.21 4.87
CA TYR A 172 36.42 -0.30 4.00
C TYR A 172 37.14 1.05 3.86
N LEU A 173 36.40 2.16 3.68
CA LEU A 173 36.98 3.52 3.63
C LEU A 173 37.64 3.97 4.94
N LEU A 174 37.29 3.37 6.08
CA LEU A 174 37.90 3.66 7.38
C LEU A 174 39.21 2.89 7.61
N ILE A 175 39.53 1.92 6.75
CA ILE A 175 40.77 1.13 6.86
C ILE A 175 41.95 1.96 6.36
N PRO A 176 43.05 2.11 7.14
CA PRO A 176 44.24 2.81 6.70
C PRO A 176 44.92 2.14 5.50
N GLN A 177 45.44 2.94 4.55
CA GLN A 177 46.08 2.45 3.31
C GLN A 177 47.30 1.53 3.55
N GLN A 178 47.93 1.60 4.72
CA GLN A 178 49.04 0.70 5.10
C GLN A 178 48.59 -0.74 5.32
N VAL A 179 47.31 -0.95 5.66
CA VAL A 179 46.69 -2.27 5.85
C VAL A 179 46.12 -2.81 4.53
N GLU A 180 45.74 -1.92 3.60
CA GLU A 180 45.18 -2.28 2.29
C GLU A 180 46.13 -3.09 1.39
N LEU A 181 47.45 -2.89 1.50
CA LEU A 181 48.44 -3.63 0.71
C LEU A 181 48.41 -5.16 0.94
N ASN A 182 47.90 -5.61 2.09
CA ASN A 182 47.69 -7.03 2.41
C ASN A 182 46.23 -7.48 2.20
N TRP A 183 45.32 -6.56 1.87
CA TRP A 183 43.88 -6.79 1.76
C TRP A 183 43.49 -6.89 0.28
N SER A 184 43.48 -8.10 -0.26
CA SER A 184 42.96 -8.34 -1.60
C SER A 184 41.52 -8.87 -1.54
N TRP A 185 40.70 -8.61 -2.56
CA TRP A 185 39.36 -9.22 -2.67
C TRP A 185 39.39 -10.75 -2.63
N ASN A 186 40.52 -11.34 -3.04
CA ASN A 186 40.75 -12.77 -3.01
C ASN A 186 40.94 -13.31 -1.57
N SER A 187 41.59 -12.56 -0.67
CA SER A 187 41.75 -12.99 0.73
C SER A 187 40.45 -12.96 1.54
N LEU A 188 39.40 -12.28 1.05
CA LEU A 188 38.06 -12.28 1.64
C LEU A 188 37.20 -13.47 1.16
N LEU A 189 37.60 -14.11 0.06
CA LEU A 189 36.99 -15.33 -0.48
C LEU A 189 37.78 -16.60 -0.08
N ASP A 190 38.96 -16.42 0.52
CA ASP A 190 39.82 -17.51 0.95
C ASP A 190 39.31 -18.09 2.28
N ILE A 191 38.78 -19.31 2.22
CA ILE A 191 38.10 -20.01 3.33
C ILE A 191 39.07 -20.37 4.48
N GLU A 192 40.39 -20.26 4.25
CA GLU A 192 41.45 -20.63 5.21
C GLU A 192 41.97 -19.43 6.03
N GLY A 193 41.53 -18.20 5.76
CA GLY A 193 41.95 -17.01 6.49
C GLY A 193 41.37 -16.95 7.91
N ASN A 194 42.22 -16.90 8.94
CA ASN A 194 41.86 -16.83 10.36
C ASN A 194 41.31 -15.44 10.80
N TRP A 195 40.44 -14.82 9.98
CA TRP A 195 39.87 -13.49 10.17
C TRP A 195 38.42 -13.55 10.69
N HIS A 196 38.11 -14.53 11.54
CA HIS A 196 36.76 -14.75 12.07
C HIS A 196 36.15 -13.49 12.70
N TRP A 197 36.95 -12.63 13.33
CA TRP A 197 36.48 -11.38 13.93
C TRP A 197 35.86 -10.43 12.89
N LEU A 198 36.41 -10.38 11.67
CA LEU A 198 35.93 -9.52 10.60
C LEU A 198 34.60 -10.02 10.04
N GLU A 199 34.46 -11.34 9.91
CA GLU A 199 33.18 -11.95 9.52
C GLU A 199 32.11 -11.74 10.59
N HIS A 200 32.45 -11.86 11.89
CA HIS A 200 31.53 -11.51 12.98
C HIS A 200 31.17 -10.03 12.99
N LEU A 201 32.10 -9.14 12.65
CA LEU A 201 31.82 -7.71 12.48
C LEU A 201 30.84 -7.47 11.32
N SER A 202 31.06 -8.14 10.19
CA SER A 202 30.15 -8.07 9.04
C SER A 202 28.74 -8.59 9.35
N ASN A 203 28.68 -9.67 10.14
CA ASN A 203 27.42 -10.22 10.66
C ASN A 203 26.73 -9.26 11.64
N ALA A 204 27.49 -8.57 12.49
CA ALA A 204 26.96 -7.57 13.42
C ALA A 204 26.35 -6.39 12.65
N PHE A 205 27.02 -5.95 11.59
CA PHE A 205 26.51 -4.94 10.66
C PHE A 205 25.18 -5.35 10.01
N TYR A 206 25.05 -6.60 9.57
CA TYR A 206 23.78 -7.13 9.09
C TYR A 206 22.70 -7.12 10.19
N ALA A 207 23.03 -7.55 11.40
CA ALA A 207 22.09 -7.56 12.53
C ALA A 207 21.59 -6.14 12.86
N LEU A 208 22.47 -5.13 12.84
CA LEU A 208 22.12 -3.73 13.07
C LEU A 208 21.13 -3.19 12.02
N ILE A 209 21.34 -3.53 10.74
CA ILE A 209 20.42 -3.13 9.66
C ILE A 209 19.04 -3.73 9.89
N LEU A 210 18.97 -4.99 10.33
CA LEU A 210 17.70 -5.65 10.61
C LEU A 210 16.95 -5.02 11.80
N ILE A 211 17.63 -4.47 12.81
CA ILE A 211 16.97 -3.73 13.91
C ILE A 211 16.11 -2.59 13.35
N PHE A 212 16.63 -1.90 12.33
CA PHE A 212 15.94 -0.78 11.71
C PHE A 212 14.88 -1.24 10.70
N TRP A 213 15.25 -2.18 9.81
CA TRP A 213 14.42 -2.55 8.67
C TRP A 213 13.28 -3.52 9.00
N GLU A 214 13.50 -4.50 9.86
CA GLU A 214 12.50 -5.55 10.14
C GLU A 214 11.18 -5.01 10.68
N PRO A 215 11.17 -4.08 11.67
CA PRO A 215 9.92 -3.53 12.15
C PRO A 215 9.13 -2.77 11.08
N ILE A 216 9.81 -2.09 10.16
CA ILE A 216 9.20 -1.38 9.03
C ILE A 216 8.57 -2.40 8.07
N TYR A 217 9.32 -3.45 7.71
CA TYR A 217 8.85 -4.51 6.84
C TYR A 217 7.61 -5.23 7.41
N VAL A 218 7.60 -5.53 8.72
CA VAL A 218 6.45 -6.14 9.39
C VAL A 218 5.26 -5.18 9.44
N ALA A 219 5.48 -3.89 9.71
CA ALA A 219 4.42 -2.89 9.74
C ALA A 219 3.73 -2.73 8.37
N SER A 220 4.51 -2.62 7.29
CA SER A 220 3.97 -2.56 5.93
C SER A 220 3.21 -3.83 5.52
N GLY A 221 3.65 -5.01 5.96
CA GLY A 221 2.90 -6.25 5.76
C GLY A 221 1.58 -6.30 6.54
N PHE A 222 1.58 -5.79 7.78
CA PHE A 222 0.41 -5.70 8.65
C PHE A 222 -0.65 -4.76 8.10
N THR A 223 -0.27 -3.58 7.61
CA THR A 223 -1.22 -2.62 7.02
C THR A 223 -1.80 -3.11 5.70
N LEU A 224 -1.04 -3.85 4.88
CA LEU A 224 -1.58 -4.54 3.70
C LEU A 224 -2.67 -5.56 4.07
N TYR A 225 -2.46 -6.30 5.17
CA TYR A 225 -3.45 -7.23 5.72
C TYR A 225 -4.71 -6.50 6.18
N LEU A 226 -4.57 -5.45 6.99
CA LEU A 226 -5.69 -4.64 7.47
C LEU A 226 -6.48 -4.01 6.34
N ASN A 227 -5.81 -3.52 5.29
CA ASN A 227 -6.48 -2.94 4.13
C ASN A 227 -7.38 -3.98 3.41
N ARG A 228 -6.88 -5.23 3.23
CA ARG A 228 -7.72 -6.30 2.65
C ARG A 228 -8.86 -6.71 3.57
N ARG A 229 -8.60 -6.78 4.87
CA ARG A 229 -9.63 -7.10 5.85
C ARG A 229 -10.73 -6.04 5.88
N THR A 230 -10.35 -4.77 5.85
CA THR A 230 -11.27 -3.62 5.76
C THR A 230 -12.18 -3.71 4.53
N ALA A 231 -11.61 -4.06 3.37
CA ALA A 231 -12.38 -4.20 2.14
C ALA A 231 -13.29 -5.43 2.12
N LEU A 232 -12.82 -6.59 2.60
CA LEU A 232 -13.57 -7.85 2.55
C LEU A 232 -14.64 -7.97 3.63
N GLU A 233 -14.35 -7.48 4.84
CA GLU A 233 -15.30 -7.48 5.97
C GLU A 233 -16.15 -6.20 5.99
N ALA A 234 -15.99 -5.33 4.99
CA ALA A 234 -16.72 -4.08 4.86
C ALA A 234 -16.67 -3.20 6.14
N TRP A 235 -15.54 -3.21 6.86
CA TRP A 235 -15.39 -2.46 8.12
C TRP A 235 -15.67 -0.97 7.93
N ASP A 236 -15.30 -0.40 6.78
CA ASP A 236 -15.62 0.98 6.44
C ASP A 236 -17.14 1.22 6.38
N ILE A 237 -17.87 0.36 5.65
CA ILE A 237 -19.33 0.44 5.53
C ILE A 237 -19.99 0.22 6.89
N GLU A 238 -19.51 -0.73 7.70
CA GLU A 238 -20.04 -0.98 9.04
C GLU A 238 -19.91 0.25 9.95
N LEU A 239 -18.74 0.92 9.94
CA LEU A 239 -18.51 2.14 10.71
C LEU A 239 -19.43 3.27 10.23
N VAL A 240 -19.57 3.45 8.92
CA VAL A 240 -20.47 4.46 8.34
C VAL A 240 -21.92 4.18 8.71
N LEU A 241 -22.39 2.93 8.58
CA LEU A 241 -23.74 2.50 8.96
C LEU A 241 -23.99 2.67 10.47
N ARG A 242 -23.01 2.36 11.33
CA ARG A 242 -23.12 2.60 12.78
C ARG A 242 -23.25 4.09 13.11
N ARG A 243 -22.47 4.96 12.45
CA ARG A 243 -22.59 6.42 12.62
C ARG A 243 -23.93 6.95 12.09
N LEU A 244 -24.38 6.45 10.94
CA LEU A 244 -25.70 6.74 10.39
C LEU A 244 -26.80 6.32 11.36
N ARG A 245 -26.74 5.09 11.89
CA ARG A 245 -27.67 4.58 12.91
C ARG A 245 -27.67 5.48 14.14
N GLN A 246 -26.52 5.92 14.65
CA GLN A 246 -26.46 6.83 15.81
C GLN A 246 -27.13 8.17 15.53
N ARG A 247 -26.93 8.75 14.33
CA ARG A 247 -27.61 9.99 13.91
C ARG A 247 -29.12 9.78 13.74
N LEU A 248 -29.50 8.68 13.07
CA LEU A 248 -30.89 8.34 12.75
C LEU A 248 -31.70 7.95 13.98
N ILE A 249 -31.10 7.26 14.96
CA ILE A 249 -31.78 6.94 16.23
C ILE A 249 -32.13 8.23 16.98
N GLY A 250 -31.22 9.21 17.01
CA GLY A 250 -31.48 10.52 17.60
C GLY A 250 -32.69 11.22 16.96
N SER A 251 -32.79 11.21 15.61
CA SER A 251 -33.93 11.78 14.90
C SER A 251 -35.20 10.92 14.96
N ALA A 252 -35.07 9.61 15.01
CA ALA A 252 -36.19 8.66 15.05
C ALA A 252 -36.94 8.73 16.38
N TYR A 253 -36.26 8.96 17.51
CA TYR A 253 -36.94 9.21 18.78
C TYR A 253 -37.79 10.48 18.74
N VAL A 254 -37.30 11.57 18.14
CA VAL A 254 -38.06 12.82 17.98
C VAL A 254 -39.27 12.60 17.07
N MET A 255 -39.09 11.86 15.97
CA MET A 255 -40.17 11.55 15.05
C MET A 255 -41.20 10.60 15.67
N LEU A 256 -40.80 9.60 16.45
CA LEU A 256 -41.70 8.70 17.18
C LEU A 256 -42.48 9.41 18.29
N ILE A 257 -41.85 10.35 19.00
CA ILE A 257 -42.55 11.19 19.99
C ILE A 257 -43.58 12.09 19.29
N GLY A 258 -43.19 12.72 18.17
CA GLY A 258 -44.12 13.54 17.37
C GLY A 258 -45.27 12.72 16.78
N LEU A 259 -44.99 11.54 16.25
CA LEU A 259 -45.98 10.64 15.67
C LEU A 259 -46.88 10.03 16.75
N GLY A 260 -46.34 9.66 17.91
CA GLY A 260 -47.10 9.17 19.06
C GLY A 260 -48.05 10.22 19.64
N LEU A 261 -47.66 11.50 19.63
CA LEU A 261 -48.56 12.60 19.97
C LEU A 261 -49.70 12.75 18.95
N VAL A 262 -49.41 12.57 17.65
CA VAL A 262 -50.42 12.64 16.58
C VAL A 262 -51.37 11.44 16.58
N PHE A 263 -50.90 10.22 16.87
CA PHE A 263 -51.75 9.02 16.95
C PHE A 263 -52.45 8.81 18.31
N SER A 264 -52.22 9.68 19.30
CA SER A 264 -52.97 9.66 20.56
C SER A 264 -54.42 10.17 20.43
N THR A 265 -54.83 10.62 19.23
CA THR A 265 -56.24 10.90 18.94
C THR A 265 -57.01 9.58 18.76
N PRO A 266 -58.10 9.34 19.52
CA PRO A 266 -58.80 8.06 19.51
C PRO A 266 -59.49 7.82 18.15
N THR A 267 -59.02 6.82 17.40
CA THR A 267 -59.72 6.33 16.20
C THR A 267 -60.70 5.21 16.56
N PRO A 268 -61.92 5.21 16.00
CA PRO A 268 -62.93 4.18 16.28
C PRO A 268 -62.54 2.82 15.69
N SER A 269 -63.01 1.77 16.35
CA SER A 269 -62.79 0.36 16.02
C SER A 269 -63.37 0.00 14.64
N ALA A 270 -62.49 -0.23 13.67
CA ALA A 270 -62.87 -0.76 12.36
C ALA A 270 -62.22 -2.14 12.12
N TRP A 271 -62.99 -3.18 12.45
CA TRP A 271 -63.11 -4.49 11.79
C TRP A 271 -61.86 -5.03 11.07
N ALA A 272 -61.12 -5.89 11.77
CA ALA A 272 -60.18 -6.82 11.17
C ALA A 272 -60.93 -8.08 10.72
N THR A 273 -61.07 -8.27 9.41
CA THR A 273 -61.50 -9.54 8.83
C THR A 273 -60.25 -10.40 8.64
N GLU A 274 -60.06 -11.40 9.50
CA GLU A 274 -59.03 -12.43 9.32
C GLU A 274 -59.35 -13.25 8.06
N GLN A 275 -58.44 -13.28 7.10
CA GLN A 275 -58.48 -14.27 6.01
C GLN A 275 -57.25 -15.17 6.10
N SER A 276 -57.49 -16.29 6.78
CA SER A 276 -56.65 -17.48 6.83
C SER A 276 -56.63 -18.16 5.46
N TYR A 277 -55.48 -18.12 4.78
CA TYR A 277 -55.23 -19.04 3.68
C TYR A 277 -54.83 -20.40 4.24
N SER A 278 -55.81 -21.28 4.43
CA SER A 278 -55.59 -22.71 4.64
C SER A 278 -55.82 -23.46 3.32
N CYS A 279 -54.78 -24.09 2.77
CA CYS A 279 -54.94 -25.07 1.70
C CYS A 279 -55.77 -26.26 2.22
N PRO A 280 -56.80 -26.74 1.50
CA PRO A 280 -57.54 -27.91 1.92
C PRO A 280 -56.70 -29.17 1.62
N LEU A 281 -56.26 -29.84 2.68
CA LEU A 281 -55.81 -31.24 2.58
C LEU A 281 -57.05 -32.14 2.43
N PRO A 282 -57.02 -33.17 1.57
CA PRO A 282 -58.12 -34.13 1.46
C PRO A 282 -58.34 -34.88 2.79
N PRO A 283 -59.57 -35.33 3.09
CA PRO A 283 -59.90 -35.93 4.39
C PRO A 283 -59.07 -37.18 4.66
N LEU A 284 -58.40 -37.19 5.82
CA LEU A 284 -57.90 -38.41 6.45
C LEU A 284 -59.07 -39.07 7.17
N ASP A 285 -59.86 -39.87 6.44
CA ASP A 285 -60.77 -40.80 7.09
C ASP A 285 -59.95 -41.92 7.74
N PRO A 286 -60.09 -42.16 9.06
CA PRO A 286 -59.49 -43.30 9.71
C PRO A 286 -60.48 -44.46 9.69
N ALA A 287 -60.24 -45.47 8.85
CA ALA A 287 -60.47 -46.88 9.17
C ALA A 287 -60.39 -47.75 7.91
N SER A 288 -59.28 -48.48 7.76
CA SER A 288 -59.26 -49.88 7.29
C SER A 288 -57.93 -50.50 7.72
N PRO A 289 -57.93 -51.52 8.60
CA PRO A 289 -56.73 -52.01 9.25
C PRO A 289 -56.12 -53.14 8.44
N GLU A 290 -55.31 -52.82 7.43
CA GLU A 290 -54.49 -53.82 6.76
C GLU A 290 -53.35 -53.11 6.03
N HIS A 291 -52.17 -53.72 6.02
CA HIS A 291 -50.91 -53.30 5.38
C HIS A 291 -49.90 -52.59 6.30
N ALA A 292 -49.04 -53.44 6.87
CA ALA A 292 -47.78 -53.16 7.55
C ALA A 292 -46.90 -52.08 6.85
N PRO A 293 -46.02 -51.38 7.59
CA PRO A 293 -45.20 -50.30 7.05
C PRO A 293 -44.28 -50.83 5.93
N THR A 294 -44.59 -50.45 4.69
CA THR A 294 -43.79 -50.76 3.51
C THR A 294 -42.52 -49.91 3.54
N GLY A 295 -41.39 -50.54 3.87
CA GLY A 295 -40.07 -49.91 3.82
C GLY A 295 -39.74 -49.34 2.43
N PRO A 296 -38.72 -48.47 2.32
CA PRO A 296 -38.38 -47.77 1.07
C PRO A 296 -38.02 -48.70 -0.09
N ASP A 297 -37.66 -49.96 0.17
CA ASP A 297 -37.29 -50.95 -0.84
C ASP A 297 -38.44 -51.88 -1.28
N SER A 298 -39.68 -51.66 -0.81
CA SER A 298 -40.84 -52.42 -1.29
C SER A 298 -41.15 -52.08 -2.76
N PRO A 299 -41.47 -53.05 -3.64
CA PRO A 299 -41.87 -52.76 -5.00
C PRO A 299 -43.17 -51.95 -5.02
N ARG A 300 -43.12 -50.75 -5.60
CA ARG A 300 -44.26 -49.83 -5.77
C ARG A 300 -44.57 -49.63 -7.25
N LEU A 301 -45.77 -49.11 -7.54
CA LEU A 301 -46.20 -48.79 -8.92
C LEU A 301 -46.23 -50.03 -9.84
N THR A 302 -46.70 -51.16 -9.31
CA THR A 302 -46.75 -52.46 -10.02
C THR A 302 -47.80 -52.52 -11.13
N HIS A 303 -48.75 -51.58 -11.15
CA HIS A 303 -49.85 -51.54 -12.12
C HIS A 303 -49.63 -50.52 -13.26
N GLN A 304 -48.43 -49.95 -13.36
CA GLN A 304 -48.06 -49.04 -14.45
C GLN A 304 -47.09 -49.73 -15.41
N ALA A 305 -47.03 -49.26 -16.65
CA ALA A 305 -46.15 -49.81 -17.69
C ALA A 305 -44.65 -49.74 -17.31
N LEU A 306 -44.28 -48.83 -16.40
CA LEU A 306 -42.94 -48.75 -15.83
C LEU A 306 -43.01 -49.04 -14.32
N THR A 307 -42.50 -50.20 -13.90
CA THR A 307 -42.45 -50.56 -12.48
C THR A 307 -41.29 -49.88 -11.76
N SER A 308 -41.41 -49.67 -10.44
CA SER A 308 -40.34 -49.07 -9.63
C SER A 308 -39.00 -49.80 -9.73
N ASN A 309 -39.01 -51.13 -9.83
CA ASN A 309 -37.80 -51.93 -10.00
C ASN A 309 -37.14 -51.69 -11.36
N ALA A 310 -37.93 -51.66 -12.45
CA ALA A 310 -37.42 -51.36 -13.78
C ALA A 310 -36.84 -49.95 -13.88
N ALA A 311 -37.46 -48.98 -13.21
CA ALA A 311 -36.93 -47.61 -13.12
C ALA A 311 -35.61 -47.56 -12.30
N ARG A 312 -35.50 -48.33 -11.21
CA ARG A 312 -34.28 -48.40 -10.40
C ARG A 312 -33.11 -48.99 -11.17
N GLU A 313 -33.36 -50.03 -11.97
CA GLU A 313 -32.35 -50.63 -12.84
C GLU A 313 -31.88 -49.66 -13.93
N SER A 314 -32.79 -48.94 -14.60
CA SER A 314 -32.42 -47.97 -15.63
C SER A 314 -31.63 -46.78 -15.08
N ILE A 315 -31.97 -46.30 -13.88
CA ILE A 315 -31.22 -45.26 -13.17
C ILE A 315 -29.80 -45.73 -12.82
N ASN A 316 -29.65 -46.96 -12.31
CA ASN A 316 -28.34 -47.52 -12.01
C ASN A 316 -27.48 -47.71 -13.27
N ALA A 317 -28.10 -48.10 -14.39
CA ALA A 317 -27.42 -48.21 -15.67
C ALA A 317 -26.93 -46.84 -16.18
N GLN A 318 -27.73 -45.78 -16.04
CA GLN A 318 -27.31 -44.42 -16.38
C GLN A 318 -26.20 -43.89 -15.45
N LEU A 319 -26.28 -44.17 -14.14
CA LEU A 319 -25.23 -43.81 -13.18
C LEU A 319 -23.89 -44.52 -13.44
N ALA A 320 -23.91 -45.66 -14.13
CA ALA A 320 -22.71 -46.38 -14.54
C ALA A 320 -22.05 -45.76 -15.80
N GLN A 321 -22.77 -44.92 -16.55
CA GLN A 321 -22.23 -44.24 -17.73
C GLN A 321 -21.55 -42.90 -17.36
N PRO A 322 -20.56 -42.44 -18.15
CA PRO A 322 -20.02 -41.09 -18.00
C PRO A 322 -21.14 -40.07 -18.26
N PRO A 323 -21.29 -39.00 -17.44
CA PRO A 323 -20.28 -38.40 -16.56
C PRO A 323 -20.23 -38.90 -15.10
N PHE A 324 -21.13 -39.81 -14.69
CA PHE A 324 -21.35 -40.13 -13.27
C PHE A 324 -20.31 -41.07 -12.63
N LYS A 325 -19.76 -42.02 -13.39
CA LYS A 325 -18.58 -42.82 -12.99
C LYS A 325 -17.46 -42.64 -14.02
N ASN A 326 -16.38 -41.98 -13.61
CA ASN A 326 -15.17 -41.78 -14.41
C ASN A 326 -13.94 -42.32 -13.65
N PRO A 327 -13.69 -43.65 -13.66
CA PRO A 327 -12.43 -44.16 -13.14
C PRO A 327 -11.28 -43.65 -14.01
N LYS A 328 -10.41 -42.81 -13.44
CA LYS A 328 -9.21 -42.32 -14.12
C LYS A 328 -8.00 -43.09 -13.63
N THR A 329 -7.31 -43.75 -14.55
CA THR A 329 -6.02 -44.39 -14.26
C THR A 329 -4.98 -43.28 -14.08
N VAL A 330 -4.44 -43.15 -12.87
CA VAL A 330 -3.36 -42.20 -12.57
C VAL A 330 -2.07 -42.99 -12.39
N THR A 331 -1.09 -42.74 -13.24
CA THR A 331 0.26 -43.28 -13.06
C THR A 331 1.03 -42.39 -12.09
N GLY A 332 1.62 -43.00 -11.07
CA GLY A 332 2.45 -42.34 -10.09
C GLY A 332 3.64 -43.22 -9.76
N TRP A 333 4.80 -42.60 -9.51
CA TRP A 333 6.00 -43.31 -9.10
C TRP A 333 5.78 -43.95 -7.73
N ARG A 334 5.91 -45.27 -7.64
CA ARG A 334 6.03 -46.00 -6.37
C ARG A 334 7.41 -46.62 -6.33
N LEU A 335 8.11 -46.41 -5.21
CA LEU A 335 9.39 -47.04 -4.95
C LEU A 335 9.16 -48.55 -4.74
N ILE A 336 9.87 -49.37 -5.50
CA ILE A 336 9.87 -50.82 -5.35
C ILE A 336 10.73 -51.16 -4.14
N GLU A 337 10.18 -51.87 -3.16
CA GLU A 337 10.99 -52.50 -2.10
C GLU A 337 11.66 -53.74 -2.69
N ASP A 338 12.96 -53.60 -2.96
CA ASP A 338 13.80 -54.63 -3.58
C ASP A 338 14.02 -55.84 -2.66
N LYS A 339 13.65 -57.02 -3.18
CA LYS A 339 14.21 -58.32 -2.76
C LYS A 339 15.30 -58.72 -3.74
N ALA A 340 16.54 -58.55 -3.28
CA ALA A 340 17.75 -59.35 -3.52
C ALA A 340 18.12 -59.79 -4.95
N ALA A 341 19.24 -59.25 -5.45
CA ALA A 341 20.45 -59.93 -5.96
C ALA A 341 21.41 -58.81 -6.47
N SER A 342 22.74 -58.78 -6.29
CA SER A 342 23.75 -59.82 -6.33
C SER A 342 25.07 -59.29 -5.74
N LYS A 343 25.91 -60.21 -5.25
CA LYS A 343 27.33 -60.04 -4.94
C LYS A 343 28.11 -59.38 -6.08
N VAL A 344 29.01 -58.46 -5.74
CA VAL A 344 30.17 -58.10 -6.59
C VAL A 344 31.39 -57.92 -5.69
N GLU A 345 32.37 -58.81 -5.85
CA GLU A 345 33.76 -58.65 -5.42
C GLU A 345 34.47 -57.61 -6.31
N LYS A 346 35.41 -56.87 -5.73
CA LYS A 346 36.24 -55.85 -6.40
C LYS A 346 37.18 -56.47 -7.45
N PRO A 347 37.52 -55.72 -8.51
CA PRO A 347 38.94 -55.49 -8.76
C PRO A 347 39.26 -54.01 -9.02
N ALA A 348 40.42 -53.57 -8.55
CA ALA A 348 40.84 -52.17 -8.47
C ALA A 348 41.32 -51.53 -9.80
N GLU A 349 41.18 -52.19 -10.95
CA GLU A 349 41.56 -51.63 -12.26
C GLU A 349 40.40 -50.96 -13.02
N SER A 350 39.14 -51.38 -12.81
CA SER A 350 37.96 -50.78 -13.46
C SER A 350 37.66 -49.37 -12.94
N ALA A 351 38.06 -49.08 -11.70
CA ALA A 351 37.91 -47.77 -11.07
C ALA A 351 38.76 -46.69 -11.74
N GLN A 352 39.94 -47.04 -12.29
CA GLN A 352 40.84 -46.04 -12.90
C GLN A 352 40.36 -45.55 -14.27
N TRP A 353 39.71 -46.39 -15.07
CA TRP A 353 39.07 -45.95 -16.31
C TRP A 353 37.78 -45.16 -16.03
N LEU A 354 36.98 -45.56 -15.04
CA LEU A 354 35.82 -44.80 -14.56
C LEU A 354 36.22 -43.41 -14.03
N LEU A 355 37.27 -43.32 -13.22
CA LEU A 355 37.82 -42.05 -12.74
C LEU A 355 38.32 -41.17 -13.91
N ARG A 356 38.94 -41.76 -14.94
CA ARG A 356 39.34 -41.02 -16.16
C ARG A 356 38.15 -40.54 -16.98
N LEU A 357 37.11 -41.36 -17.12
CA LEU A 357 35.87 -40.99 -17.81
C LEU A 357 35.11 -39.88 -17.06
N ILE A 358 35.01 -39.98 -15.74
CA ILE A 358 34.41 -38.98 -14.86
C ILE A 358 35.19 -37.66 -14.91
N ASN A 359 36.52 -37.70 -14.88
CA ASN A 359 37.35 -36.49 -15.00
C ASN A 359 37.24 -35.85 -16.39
N TRP A 360 37.10 -36.63 -17.45
CA TRP A 360 36.86 -36.10 -18.80
C TRP A 360 35.46 -35.48 -18.93
N LEU A 361 34.42 -36.12 -18.37
CA LEU A 361 33.06 -35.57 -18.27
C LEU A 361 33.02 -34.29 -17.43
N ALA A 362 33.74 -34.24 -16.32
CA ALA A 362 33.83 -33.06 -15.46
C ALA A 362 34.51 -31.88 -16.18
N ARG A 363 35.54 -32.13 -17.01
CA ARG A 363 36.17 -31.10 -17.84
C ARG A 363 35.25 -30.58 -18.94
N ILE A 364 34.45 -31.44 -19.57
CA ILE A 364 33.45 -31.00 -20.55
C ILE A 364 32.34 -30.23 -19.85
N ALA A 365 31.88 -30.69 -18.68
CA ALA A 365 30.89 -29.98 -17.88
C ALA A 365 31.38 -28.61 -17.42
N SER A 366 32.66 -28.44 -17.06
CA SER A 366 33.21 -27.14 -16.66
C SER A 366 33.31 -26.16 -17.84
N VAL A 367 33.68 -26.64 -19.03
CA VAL A 367 33.69 -25.81 -20.25
C VAL A 367 32.27 -25.45 -20.67
N LEU A 368 31.34 -26.40 -20.61
CA LEU A 368 29.94 -26.17 -20.92
C LEU A 368 29.30 -25.21 -19.91
N ALA A 369 29.66 -25.31 -18.62
CA ALA A 369 29.21 -24.39 -17.58
C ALA A 369 29.73 -22.97 -17.82
N HIS A 370 31.00 -22.79 -18.21
CA HIS A 370 31.53 -21.47 -18.57
C HIS A 370 30.82 -20.88 -19.80
N VAL A 371 30.54 -21.70 -20.82
CA VAL A 371 29.78 -21.25 -22.00
C VAL A 371 28.35 -20.86 -21.62
N PHE A 372 27.71 -21.64 -20.74
CA PHE A 372 26.37 -21.37 -20.23
C PHE A 372 26.32 -20.12 -19.35
N GLU A 373 27.35 -19.89 -18.54
CA GLU A 373 27.53 -18.69 -17.73
C GLU A 373 27.66 -17.45 -18.61
N VAL A 374 28.52 -17.49 -19.63
CA VAL A 374 28.66 -16.39 -20.59
C VAL A 374 27.35 -16.14 -21.36
N LEU A 375 26.65 -17.19 -21.78
CA LEU A 375 25.33 -17.07 -22.43
C LEU A 375 24.27 -16.48 -21.50
N LEU A 376 24.27 -16.87 -20.22
CA LEU A 376 23.36 -16.34 -19.21
C LEU A 376 23.63 -14.86 -18.93
N TRP A 377 24.89 -14.47 -18.76
CA TRP A 377 25.27 -13.08 -18.57
C TRP A 377 24.98 -12.23 -19.82
N ALA A 378 25.26 -12.73 -21.02
CA ALA A 378 24.88 -12.07 -22.26
C ALA A 378 23.35 -11.91 -22.36
N GLY A 379 22.59 -12.95 -22.04
CA GLY A 379 21.13 -12.91 -22.00
C GLY A 379 20.59 -11.93 -20.95
N ALA A 380 21.20 -11.89 -19.76
CA ALA A 380 20.86 -10.95 -18.70
C ALA A 380 21.14 -9.50 -19.12
N ILE A 381 22.29 -9.24 -19.75
CA ILE A 381 22.64 -7.91 -20.29
C ILE A 381 21.64 -7.49 -21.37
N ILE A 382 21.29 -8.39 -22.30
CA ILE A 382 20.28 -8.12 -23.34
C ILE A 382 18.92 -7.84 -22.71
N LEU A 383 18.49 -8.66 -21.75
CA LEU A 383 17.22 -8.48 -21.05
C LEU A 383 17.17 -7.14 -20.32
N VAL A 384 18.22 -6.79 -19.57
CA VAL A 384 18.35 -5.51 -18.86
C VAL A 384 18.35 -4.35 -19.86
N SER A 385 19.06 -4.47 -20.98
CA SER A 385 19.09 -3.45 -22.03
C SER A 385 17.71 -3.25 -22.66
N VAL A 386 16.97 -4.33 -22.93
CA VAL A 386 15.59 -4.30 -23.43
C VAL A 386 14.65 -3.72 -22.37
N LEU A 387 14.83 -4.03 -21.09
CA LEU A 387 14.02 -3.49 -20.00
C LEU A 387 14.26 -1.98 -19.86
N ILE A 388 15.52 -1.54 -19.88
CA ILE A 388 15.89 -0.12 -19.85
C ILE A 388 15.31 0.60 -21.07
N TRP A 389 15.40 0.01 -22.25
CA TRP A 389 14.87 0.60 -23.48
C TRP A 389 13.33 0.68 -23.49
N ARG A 390 12.65 -0.41 -23.10
CA ARG A 390 11.17 -0.49 -23.03
C ARG A 390 10.61 0.49 -21.99
N TYR A 391 11.25 0.57 -20.83
CA TYR A 391 10.81 1.40 -19.72
C TYR A 391 11.56 2.73 -19.66
N ARG A 392 12.25 3.16 -20.72
CA ARG A 392 13.08 4.38 -20.72
C ARG A 392 12.34 5.63 -20.27
N ALA A 393 11.07 5.78 -20.66
CA ALA A 393 10.23 6.92 -20.29
C ALA A 393 9.79 6.88 -18.81
N TRP A 394 9.65 5.68 -18.25
CA TRP A 394 9.36 5.48 -16.83
C TRP A 394 10.63 5.58 -15.98
N ILE A 395 11.78 5.09 -16.47
CA ILE A 395 13.07 5.22 -15.79
C ILE A 395 13.51 6.69 -15.78
N SER A 396 13.22 7.47 -16.83
CA SER A 396 13.52 8.91 -16.86
C SER A 396 12.73 9.75 -15.86
N THR A 397 11.63 9.23 -15.28
CA THR A 397 10.92 9.93 -14.18
C THR A 397 11.52 9.64 -12.81
N PHE A 398 12.21 8.51 -12.62
CA PHE A 398 12.90 8.16 -11.36
C PHE A 398 14.38 8.55 -11.36
N VAL A 399 15.03 8.51 -12.53
CA VAL A 399 16.36 9.07 -12.75
C VAL A 399 16.18 10.55 -13.07
N SER A 400 15.73 11.32 -12.08
CA SER A 400 15.80 12.76 -12.13
C SER A 400 17.28 13.14 -12.14
N ARG A 401 17.86 13.24 -13.34
CA ARG A 401 19.03 14.09 -13.59
C ARG A 401 18.68 15.40 -12.91
N ARG A 402 19.40 15.79 -11.85
CA ARG A 402 19.23 17.06 -11.14
C ARG A 402 19.04 18.14 -12.20
N GLN A 403 17.78 18.50 -12.45
CA GLN A 403 17.47 19.66 -13.25
C GLN A 403 17.89 20.81 -12.35
N GLY A 404 18.88 21.58 -12.81
CA GLY A 404 19.19 22.87 -12.20
C GLY A 404 17.89 23.66 -12.05
N PRO A 405 17.82 24.58 -11.06
CA PRO A 405 16.58 25.11 -10.52
C PRO A 405 15.64 25.44 -11.68
N GLU A 406 14.65 24.56 -11.86
CA GLU A 406 13.64 24.75 -12.87
C GLU A 406 12.93 26.01 -12.43
N LYS A 407 13.10 27.09 -13.20
CA LYS A 407 12.40 28.36 -13.01
C LYS A 407 10.95 27.97 -12.90
N THR A 408 10.45 27.94 -11.66
CA THR A 408 9.08 27.67 -11.36
C THR A 408 8.34 28.77 -12.09
N GLN A 409 7.72 28.45 -13.21
CA GLN A 409 6.75 29.34 -13.83
C GLN A 409 5.65 29.43 -12.78
N ARG A 410 5.78 30.44 -11.91
CA ARG A 410 4.78 30.79 -10.92
C ARG A 410 3.49 30.94 -11.72
N ASN A 411 2.52 30.09 -11.40
CA ASN A 411 1.18 30.19 -11.92
C ASN A 411 0.65 31.58 -11.53
N VAL A 412 0.81 32.55 -12.43
CA VAL A 412 0.20 33.86 -12.29
C VAL A 412 -1.32 33.62 -12.29
N PRO A 413 -2.05 34.08 -11.28
CA PRO A 413 -3.49 33.86 -11.20
C PRO A 413 -4.18 34.44 -12.44
N ARG A 414 -4.86 33.58 -13.21
CA ARG A 414 -5.56 33.99 -14.46
C ARG A 414 -6.81 34.85 -14.20
N GLN A 415 -7.31 34.88 -12.97
CA GLN A 415 -8.52 35.61 -12.59
C GLN A 415 -8.43 36.09 -11.13
N LEU A 416 -8.45 37.40 -10.91
CA LEU A 416 -8.56 38.02 -9.58
C LEU A 416 -9.86 38.84 -9.55
N PHE A 417 -10.68 38.67 -8.51
CA PHE A 417 -11.95 39.40 -8.34
C PHE A 417 -12.95 39.23 -9.49
N GLY A 418 -12.96 38.04 -10.13
CA GLY A 418 -13.79 37.78 -11.31
C GLY A 418 -13.29 38.46 -12.61
N LEU A 419 -12.26 39.32 -12.54
CA LEU A 419 -11.63 40.00 -13.66
C LEU A 419 -10.46 39.18 -14.21
N GLN A 420 -10.34 39.10 -15.55
CA GLN A 420 -9.22 38.41 -16.21
C GLN A 420 -7.98 39.31 -16.25
N VAL A 421 -7.00 39.05 -15.37
CA VAL A 421 -5.79 39.89 -15.20
C VAL A 421 -4.66 39.54 -16.19
N ASN A 422 -4.95 38.72 -17.21
CA ASN A 422 -3.94 38.24 -18.14
C ASN A 422 -3.38 39.40 -19.00
N ALA A 423 -2.05 39.58 -19.04
CA ALA A 423 -1.37 40.65 -19.77
C ALA A 423 -1.75 40.73 -21.26
N GLN A 424 -2.11 39.59 -21.86
CA GLN A 424 -2.55 39.48 -23.26
C GLN A 424 -3.94 40.09 -23.54
N SER A 425 -4.71 40.47 -22.52
CA SER A 425 -6.08 40.99 -22.66
C SER A 425 -6.20 42.50 -22.42
N LEU A 426 -5.06 43.19 -22.23
CA LEU A 426 -4.97 44.63 -21.98
C LEU A 426 -4.60 45.36 -23.29
N PRO A 427 -5.27 46.49 -23.63
CA PRO A 427 -4.87 47.34 -24.75
C PRO A 427 -3.47 47.95 -24.54
N ASP A 428 -2.74 48.21 -25.63
CA ASP A 428 -1.41 48.85 -25.58
C ASP A 428 -1.46 50.24 -24.91
N ASP A 429 -2.54 51.00 -25.14
CA ASP A 429 -2.82 52.27 -24.46
C ASP A 429 -4.02 52.14 -23.51
N VAL A 430 -3.72 51.80 -22.25
CA VAL A 430 -4.70 51.62 -21.17
C VAL A 430 -5.41 52.95 -20.84
N ALA A 431 -4.66 54.05 -20.71
CA ALA A 431 -5.21 55.35 -20.32
C ALA A 431 -6.10 55.94 -21.42
N GLY A 432 -5.64 55.95 -22.67
CA GLY A 432 -6.45 56.44 -23.79
C GLY A 432 -7.70 55.61 -24.05
N THR A 433 -7.64 54.29 -23.81
CA THR A 433 -8.84 53.43 -23.92
C THR A 433 -9.81 53.68 -22.77
N ALA A 434 -9.32 53.88 -21.55
CA ALA A 434 -10.16 54.22 -20.39
C ALA A 434 -10.88 55.56 -20.60
N GLU A 435 -10.21 56.58 -21.13
CA GLU A 435 -10.82 57.89 -21.41
C GLU A 435 -11.98 57.80 -22.42
N ARG A 436 -11.82 57.03 -23.50
CA ARG A 436 -12.88 56.83 -24.50
C ARG A 436 -14.09 56.06 -23.92
N LEU A 437 -13.83 55.09 -23.06
CA LEU A 437 -14.87 54.27 -22.43
C LEU A 437 -15.59 55.02 -21.29
N TRP A 438 -14.98 56.04 -20.70
CA TRP A 438 -15.55 56.73 -19.53
C TRP A 438 -16.90 57.38 -19.82
N ALA A 439 -17.06 57.99 -21.01
CA ALA A 439 -18.28 58.68 -21.42
C ALA A 439 -19.46 57.73 -21.71
N THR A 440 -19.20 56.49 -22.15
CA THR A 440 -20.25 55.55 -22.53
C THR A 440 -20.49 54.47 -21.46
N GLN A 441 -19.42 54.00 -20.80
CA GLN A 441 -19.43 52.86 -19.89
C GLN A 441 -18.41 53.06 -18.75
N PRO A 442 -18.68 53.96 -17.77
CA PRO A 442 -17.72 54.32 -16.72
C PRO A 442 -17.25 53.12 -15.89
N ARG A 443 -18.13 52.13 -15.66
CA ARG A 443 -17.78 50.88 -14.98
C ARG A 443 -16.71 50.06 -15.71
N LYS A 444 -16.76 50.01 -17.05
CA LYS A 444 -15.75 49.28 -17.82
C LYS A 444 -14.44 50.05 -17.89
N ALA A 445 -14.49 51.38 -17.95
CA ALA A 445 -13.29 52.22 -17.92
C ALA A 445 -12.51 52.05 -16.61
N LEU A 446 -13.20 52.13 -15.47
CA LEU A 446 -12.57 52.00 -14.15
C LEU A 446 -12.10 50.55 -13.90
N GLY A 447 -12.88 49.55 -14.32
CA GLY A 447 -12.48 48.14 -14.26
C GLY A 447 -11.27 47.82 -15.15
N LEU A 448 -11.11 48.53 -16.29
CA LEU A 448 -9.94 48.39 -17.15
C LEU A 448 -8.68 48.93 -16.46
N LEU A 449 -8.75 50.10 -15.83
CA LEU A 449 -7.63 50.68 -15.05
C LEU A 449 -7.26 49.79 -13.87
N TYR A 450 -8.24 49.29 -13.11
CA TYR A 450 -7.99 48.41 -11.96
C TYR A 450 -7.35 47.09 -12.37
N ARG A 451 -7.82 46.48 -13.46
CA ARG A 451 -7.25 45.26 -14.04
C ARG A 451 -5.83 45.47 -14.57
N ALA A 452 -5.58 46.64 -15.17
CA ALA A 452 -4.25 47.02 -15.62
C ALA A 452 -3.28 47.19 -14.44
N LEU A 453 -3.73 47.82 -13.35
CA LEU A 453 -2.96 47.95 -12.10
C LEU A 453 -2.57 46.57 -11.56
N LEU A 454 -3.52 45.64 -11.40
CA LEU A 454 -3.23 44.29 -10.91
C LEU A 454 -2.25 43.52 -11.80
N SER A 455 -2.36 43.66 -13.13
CA SER A 455 -1.44 43.05 -14.08
C SER A 455 0.00 43.59 -13.92
N ARG A 456 0.14 44.92 -13.73
CA ARG A 456 1.43 45.57 -13.47
C ARG A 456 2.02 45.17 -12.12
N LEU A 457 1.21 45.06 -11.06
CA LEU A 457 1.66 44.58 -9.74
C LEU A 457 2.18 43.14 -9.81
N LEU A 458 1.53 42.27 -10.58
CA LEU A 458 1.97 40.89 -10.80
C LEU A 458 3.23 40.79 -11.68
N THR A 459 3.31 41.59 -12.75
CA THR A 459 4.35 41.45 -13.78
C THR A 459 5.61 42.26 -13.44
N ASP A 460 5.45 43.54 -13.14
CA ASP A 460 6.58 44.47 -12.96
C ASP A 460 7.11 44.43 -11.53
N TYR A 461 6.22 44.38 -10.53
CA TYR A 461 6.57 44.39 -9.11
C TYR A 461 6.67 42.98 -8.48
N GLN A 462 6.33 41.93 -9.24
CA GLN A 462 6.37 40.52 -8.82
C GLN A 462 5.72 40.23 -7.46
N LEU A 463 4.66 40.98 -7.13
CA LEU A 463 3.91 40.78 -5.90
C LEU A 463 3.21 39.41 -5.90
N PRO A 464 3.34 38.60 -4.83
CA PRO A 464 2.76 37.26 -4.75
C PRO A 464 1.26 37.32 -4.42
N LEU A 465 0.46 37.92 -5.30
CA LEU A 465 -1.00 37.97 -5.16
C LEU A 465 -1.62 36.60 -5.39
N LYS A 466 -2.55 36.22 -4.51
CA LYS A 466 -3.33 34.96 -4.61
C LYS A 466 -4.77 35.26 -5.02
N ASN A 467 -5.45 34.24 -5.57
CA ASN A 467 -6.88 34.31 -5.89
C ASN A 467 -7.78 34.64 -4.69
N ALA A 468 -7.31 34.38 -3.48
CA ALA A 468 -8.06 34.60 -2.24
C ALA A 468 -7.81 35.98 -1.63
N ASP A 469 -6.86 36.76 -2.16
CA ASP A 469 -6.54 38.07 -1.60
C ASP A 469 -7.70 39.04 -1.87
N THR A 470 -8.08 39.81 -0.86
CA THR A 470 -9.09 40.88 -0.92
C THR A 470 -8.48 42.20 -1.40
N GLU A 471 -9.29 43.14 -1.92
CA GLU A 471 -8.77 44.43 -2.39
C GLU A 471 -8.03 45.21 -1.27
N GLY A 472 -8.46 45.06 -0.01
CA GLY A 472 -7.77 45.62 1.15
C GLY A 472 -6.41 44.96 1.42
N GLU A 473 -6.30 43.64 1.25
CA GLU A 473 -5.03 42.92 1.38
C GLU A 473 -4.05 43.28 0.25
N VAL A 474 -4.56 43.51 -0.97
CA VAL A 474 -3.73 44.04 -2.07
C VAL A 474 -3.11 45.38 -1.69
N LEU A 475 -3.89 46.31 -1.12
CA LEU A 475 -3.37 47.61 -0.68
C LEU A 475 -2.31 47.49 0.42
N GLN A 476 -2.49 46.55 1.37
CA GLN A 476 -1.49 46.26 2.39
C GLN A 476 -0.18 45.75 1.79
N GLN A 477 -0.26 44.89 0.76
CA GLN A 477 0.93 44.39 0.08
C GLN A 477 1.61 45.49 -0.77
N VAL A 478 0.83 46.39 -1.40
CA VAL A 478 1.38 47.55 -2.10
C VAL A 478 2.10 48.50 -1.14
N ALA A 479 1.56 48.72 0.07
CA ALA A 479 2.22 49.53 1.10
C ALA A 479 3.62 48.99 1.47
N GLN A 480 3.82 47.67 1.40
CA GLN A 480 5.12 47.04 1.68
C GLN A 480 6.18 47.36 0.61
N LEU A 481 5.79 47.77 -0.60
CA LEU A 481 6.73 48.17 -1.67
C LEU A 481 7.43 49.51 -1.39
N LYS A 482 6.99 50.28 -0.37
CA LYS A 482 7.55 51.59 0.02
C LYS A 482 7.59 52.62 -1.12
N GLN A 483 6.67 52.54 -2.08
CA GLN A 483 6.50 53.51 -3.14
C GLN A 483 5.25 54.35 -2.89
N GLN A 484 5.46 55.59 -2.42
CA GLN A 484 4.36 56.45 -1.98
C GLN A 484 3.37 56.78 -3.10
N ALA A 485 3.87 57.15 -4.28
CA ALA A 485 3.03 57.49 -5.43
C ALA A 485 2.19 56.31 -5.95
N LEU A 486 2.76 55.09 -5.94
CA LEU A 486 2.04 53.87 -6.32
C LEU A 486 0.95 53.53 -5.29
N HIS A 487 1.26 53.68 -4.00
CA HIS A 487 0.31 53.41 -2.94
C HIS A 487 -0.88 54.38 -2.97
N GLU A 488 -0.63 55.69 -3.07
CA GLU A 488 -1.68 56.72 -3.15
C GLU A 488 -2.59 56.52 -4.35
N TYR A 489 -2.01 56.23 -5.53
CA TYR A 489 -2.79 55.91 -6.72
C TYR A 489 -3.61 54.62 -6.56
N SER A 490 -2.98 53.56 -6.03
CA SER A 490 -3.67 52.27 -5.82
C SER A 490 -4.83 52.42 -4.85
N GLN A 491 -4.68 53.22 -3.80
CA GLN A 491 -5.73 53.50 -2.82
C GLN A 491 -6.87 54.28 -3.48
N HIS A 492 -6.57 55.38 -4.16
CA HIS A 492 -7.58 56.23 -4.81
C HIS A 492 -8.37 55.43 -5.87
N LEU A 493 -7.69 54.66 -6.73
CA LEU A 493 -8.35 53.82 -7.73
C LEU A 493 -9.21 52.72 -7.09
N THR A 494 -8.73 52.09 -6.01
CA THR A 494 -9.44 50.99 -5.33
C THR A 494 -10.69 51.49 -4.61
N GLU A 495 -10.65 52.68 -3.98
CA GLU A 495 -11.82 53.29 -3.33
C GLU A 495 -12.93 53.59 -4.34
N HIS A 496 -12.59 54.24 -5.47
CA HIS A 496 -13.58 54.53 -6.52
C HIS A 496 -14.08 53.26 -7.22
N TRP A 497 -13.24 52.23 -7.34
CA TRP A 497 -13.66 50.91 -7.82
C TRP A 497 -14.64 50.24 -6.87
N GLN A 498 -14.38 50.21 -5.57
CA GLN A 498 -15.28 49.62 -4.58
C GLN A 498 -16.63 50.35 -4.53
N ASN A 499 -16.60 51.69 -4.54
CA ASN A 499 -17.82 52.52 -4.56
C ASN A 499 -18.67 52.28 -5.81
N LEU A 500 -18.05 52.02 -6.96
CA LEU A 500 -18.78 51.77 -8.20
C LEU A 500 -19.20 50.29 -8.36
N ALA A 501 -18.35 49.35 -7.96
CA ALA A 501 -18.56 47.91 -8.13
C ALA A 501 -19.55 47.34 -7.11
N TYR A 502 -19.47 47.79 -5.85
CA TYR A 502 -20.34 47.36 -4.75
C TYR A 502 -21.37 48.43 -4.37
N GLY A 503 -21.00 49.70 -4.39
CA GLY A 503 -21.89 50.81 -4.01
C GLY A 503 -22.75 51.37 -5.15
N HIS A 504 -22.48 51.00 -6.41
CA HIS A 504 -23.16 51.54 -7.61
C HIS A 504 -23.14 53.07 -7.73
N HIS A 505 -22.23 53.76 -7.05
CA HIS A 505 -22.07 55.20 -7.12
C HIS A 505 -21.22 55.57 -8.34
N LEU A 506 -21.77 56.41 -9.23
CA LEU A 506 -21.06 56.88 -10.41
C LEU A 506 -19.95 57.86 -10.02
N PRO A 507 -18.73 57.70 -10.56
CA PRO A 507 -17.64 58.63 -10.29
C PRO A 507 -17.91 60.00 -10.92
N PRO A 508 -17.45 61.10 -10.30
CA PRO A 508 -17.59 62.43 -10.87
C PRO A 508 -16.71 62.60 -12.12
N ALA A 509 -17.11 63.49 -13.03
CA ALA A 509 -16.47 63.62 -14.35
C ALA A 509 -15.00 64.07 -14.32
N HIS A 510 -14.59 64.86 -13.32
CA HIS A 510 -13.19 65.29 -13.14
C HIS A 510 -12.25 64.11 -12.83
N LEU A 511 -12.78 63.06 -12.21
CA LEU A 511 -12.03 61.88 -11.79
C LEU A 511 -11.40 61.10 -12.97
N GLN A 512 -12.00 61.24 -14.16
CA GLN A 512 -11.48 60.64 -15.37
C GLN A 512 -10.06 61.13 -15.67
N GLN A 513 -9.86 62.45 -15.66
CA GLN A 513 -8.58 63.07 -16.00
C GLN A 513 -7.55 62.75 -14.91
N GLU A 514 -7.93 62.87 -13.65
CA GLU A 514 -7.05 62.58 -12.51
C GLU A 514 -6.51 61.13 -12.51
N LEU A 515 -7.38 60.13 -12.73
CA LEU A 515 -6.94 58.73 -12.75
C LEU A 515 -6.14 58.35 -14.00
N CYS A 516 -6.44 58.95 -15.15
CA CYS A 516 -5.72 58.68 -16.40
C CYS A 516 -4.36 59.38 -16.42
N ASP A 517 -4.26 60.60 -15.87
CA ASP A 517 -3.00 61.31 -15.74
C ASP A 517 -2.12 60.70 -14.65
N GLY A 518 -2.70 60.28 -13.52
CA GLY A 518 -2.00 59.48 -12.51
C GLY A 518 -1.46 58.17 -13.07
N TRP A 519 -2.22 57.49 -13.93
CA TRP A 519 -1.73 56.30 -14.64
C TRP A 519 -0.54 56.62 -15.55
N ARG A 520 -0.63 57.69 -16.34
CA ARG A 520 0.46 58.12 -17.24
C ARG A 520 1.71 58.54 -16.47
N GLN A 521 1.56 59.19 -15.32
CA GLN A 521 2.69 59.54 -14.46
C GLN A 521 3.42 58.31 -13.90
N LEU A 522 2.68 57.26 -13.51
CA LEU A 522 3.27 56.07 -12.90
C LEU A 522 3.81 55.06 -13.91
N PHE A 523 3.16 54.91 -15.07
CA PHE A 523 3.44 53.84 -16.03
C PHE A 523 3.76 54.32 -17.45
N GLY A 524 3.67 55.62 -17.72
CA GLY A 524 3.90 56.21 -19.06
C GLY A 524 5.36 56.25 -19.50
N SER A 525 6.32 55.98 -18.62
CA SER A 525 7.75 55.91 -18.96
C SER A 525 8.17 54.51 -19.43
N GLY A 526 7.57 54.04 -20.53
CA GLY A 526 7.89 52.80 -21.21
C GLY A 526 8.98 52.93 -22.29
N LEU A 527 10.05 53.70 -22.04
CA LEU A 527 11.33 53.52 -22.73
C LEU A 527 12.30 52.90 -21.71
N PRO A 528 12.95 51.78 -22.05
CA PRO A 528 13.62 50.92 -21.09
C PRO A 528 14.78 51.64 -20.38
N ARG A 529 14.89 51.48 -19.06
CA ARG A 529 16.13 51.65 -18.31
C ARG A 529 16.53 50.33 -17.70
#